data_AF-A0A522XGV9-F1
#
_entry.id   AF-A0A522XGV9-F1
#
_cell.length_a   1.000
_cell.length_b   1.000
_cell.length_c   1.000
_cell.angle_alpha   90.00
_cell.angle_beta   90.00
_cell.angle_gamma   90.00
#
_symmetry.space_group_name_H-M   'P 1'
#
loop_
_entity.id
_entity.type
_entity.pdbx_description
1 polymer ?
#
loop_
_entity_poly.entity_id
_entity_poly.type
_entity_poly.pdbx_seq_one_letter_code
_entity_poly.pdbx_strand_id
1 'polypeptide(L)'
;MVRCGLRSMVLDFQGYDADKLPPQNIEAEEAILGGILLDPEAMNRVVEVLTAEAFYVKIHQTIFQAAQGLHSVGQPTDLISVTAWLRDRDLLEKVGGQSKLAQLVDRTVSAVNIDQYAALVMDKYFRRQLIQAGQEITGLGYQAATPLETVLDQAEQKIFSITQKRPQQDLVPLFETLIHAFQELEAQIETQAQPGFLSGFYDLDAMTGGFQTSDLIIVAGRPSMGKCLHERSQVLLTDGSLVTMGELYRRRQGTVLTLGNHWRFQQTQVSDFIDDGVKPIFRVTTRLGRQIETTLTHPYLTVTGWKPLANLAVGDRIAVPRRLEVFGDEPLPEHQIKLLAYLIGDGTLTSGTPRFTNGNPNIQQDFIEAVEQFPGMTVHQQHSGGTRTPSFLTVCDPQQMAANRVRFATGLRDALAQYPGSARQLAAQIGVSPALVSLWKSKNLSPSLEVSERLFQHLEASPDFNPDIVTNLRRVSRNRIKCWLDTLGLWGKNAHQKTIPEVIFKLPKPQLALFLNRLFATDGWAAVLNSGQCQLGYLSVHEVLARQIQHLLLRFGIIAALKRRQVRYKDERRPAWQLDITHVQSIRRFIDEIGIFSKEEAIERVRQSLATRREQS
;
A
#
# COMPACT_ATOMS: atom_id res chain seq x y z
N MET A 1 4.13 -33.67 -17.11
CA MET A 1 3.77 -34.27 -18.41
C MET A 1 2.38 -33.80 -18.80
N VAL A 2 2.30 -32.67 -19.52
CA VAL A 2 1.12 -32.25 -20.30
C VAL A 2 1.71 -31.63 -21.57
N ARG A 3 1.49 -32.29 -22.70
CA ARG A 3 2.05 -31.95 -24.02
C ARG A 3 1.26 -30.77 -24.59
N CYS A 4 1.95 -29.67 -24.86
CA CYS A 4 1.43 -28.54 -25.63
C CYS A 4 1.36 -28.96 -27.11
N GLY A 5 0.15 -29.16 -27.63
CA GLY A 5 -0.09 -29.46 -29.03
C GLY A 5 -0.08 -28.18 -29.87
N LEU A 6 1.08 -27.85 -30.44
CA LEU A 6 1.17 -26.89 -31.54
C LEU A 6 0.54 -27.54 -32.79
N ARG A 7 -0.77 -27.30 -32.99
CA ARG A 7 -1.35 -27.40 -34.34
C ARG A 7 -0.96 -26.12 -35.08
N SER A 8 0.04 -26.20 -35.95
CA SER A 8 0.28 -25.20 -36.97
C SER A 8 -0.92 -25.20 -37.93
N MET A 9 -1.89 -24.33 -37.69
CA MET A 9 -2.80 -23.91 -38.76
C MET A 9 -1.99 -22.99 -39.66
N VAL A 10 -1.50 -23.54 -40.77
CA VAL A 10 -0.97 -22.74 -41.88
C VAL A 10 -2.14 -21.91 -42.39
N LEU A 11 -2.15 -20.61 -42.06
CA LEU A 11 -3.00 -19.65 -42.73
C LEU A 11 -2.39 -19.45 -44.13
N ASP A 12 -2.95 -20.16 -45.12
CA ASP A 12 -2.68 -19.89 -46.52
C ASP A 12 -3.22 -18.49 -46.85
N PHE A 13 -2.34 -17.49 -46.81
CA PHE A 13 -2.61 -16.18 -47.42
C PHE A 13 -2.44 -16.33 -48.94
N GLN A 14 -3.42 -16.96 -49.59
CA GLN A 14 -3.55 -16.85 -51.04
C GLN A 14 -3.74 -15.38 -51.40
N GLY A 15 -2.95 -14.93 -52.38
CA GLY A 15 -2.92 -13.55 -52.85
C GLY A 15 -4.31 -13.04 -53.27
N TYR A 16 -4.44 -11.73 -53.23
CA TYR A 16 -5.62 -10.96 -53.63
C TYR A 16 -6.21 -11.47 -54.96
N ASP A 17 -7.31 -12.22 -54.90
CA ASP A 17 -8.13 -12.53 -56.09
C ASP A 17 -8.73 -11.21 -56.60
N ALA A 18 -8.05 -10.57 -57.55
CA ALA A 18 -8.55 -9.37 -58.25
C ALA A 18 -9.80 -9.65 -59.12
N ASP A 19 -10.25 -10.91 -59.21
CA ASP A 19 -11.36 -11.39 -60.05
C ASP A 19 -12.67 -11.65 -59.29
N LYS A 20 -12.73 -11.41 -57.96
CA LYS A 20 -14.00 -11.53 -57.22
C LYS A 20 -14.88 -10.30 -57.47
N LEU A 21 -15.93 -10.49 -58.25
CA LEU A 21 -16.98 -9.48 -58.44
C LEU A 21 -17.52 -9.00 -57.08
N PRO A 22 -17.71 -7.68 -56.90
CA PRO A 22 -18.26 -7.14 -55.67
C PRO A 22 -19.66 -7.72 -55.40
N PRO A 23 -20.04 -7.90 -54.11
CA PRO A 23 -21.32 -8.49 -53.74
C PRO A 23 -22.49 -7.69 -54.35
N GLN A 24 -23.28 -8.38 -55.18
CA GLN A 24 -24.42 -7.83 -55.92
C GLN A 24 -25.56 -8.84 -55.97
N ASN A 25 -26.79 -8.35 -56.10
CA ASN A 25 -27.96 -9.16 -56.40
C ASN A 25 -28.86 -8.39 -57.37
N ILE A 26 -28.60 -8.57 -58.66
CA ILE A 26 -29.29 -7.82 -59.73
C ILE A 26 -30.77 -8.21 -59.79
N GLU A 27 -31.11 -9.47 -59.54
CA GLU A 27 -32.49 -9.95 -59.55
C GLU A 27 -33.33 -9.27 -58.46
N ALA A 28 -32.77 -9.09 -57.25
CA ALA A 28 -33.43 -8.36 -56.18
C ALA A 28 -33.61 -6.87 -56.51
N GLU A 29 -32.63 -6.25 -57.19
CA GLU A 29 -32.73 -4.86 -57.64
C GLU A 29 -33.82 -4.67 -58.70
N GLU A 30 -33.87 -5.56 -59.71
CA GLU A 30 -34.92 -5.55 -60.73
C GLU A 30 -36.31 -5.80 -60.10
N ALA A 31 -36.38 -6.71 -59.11
CA ALA A 31 -37.60 -7.03 -58.36
C ALA A 31 -38.17 -5.84 -57.57
N ILE A 32 -37.31 -5.07 -56.91
CA ILE A 32 -37.72 -3.89 -56.14
C ILE A 32 -38.21 -2.79 -57.09
N LEU A 33 -37.46 -2.52 -58.17
CA LEU A 33 -37.84 -1.47 -59.13
C LEU A 33 -39.12 -1.79 -59.88
N GLY A 34 -39.28 -3.01 -60.39
CA GLY A 34 -40.54 -3.42 -61.04
C GLY A 34 -41.71 -3.43 -60.05
N GLY A 35 -41.48 -3.82 -58.80
CA GLY A 35 -42.47 -3.75 -57.72
C GLY A 35 -42.96 -2.32 -57.42
N ILE A 36 -42.04 -1.34 -57.37
CA ILE A 36 -42.37 0.08 -57.16
C ILE A 36 -43.14 0.67 -58.35
N LEU A 37 -42.79 0.25 -59.58
CA LEU A 37 -43.45 0.70 -60.81
C LEU A 37 -44.84 0.07 -61.02
N LEU A 38 -45.07 -1.12 -60.44
CA LEU A 38 -46.34 -1.86 -60.50
C LEU A 38 -47.32 -1.41 -59.41
N ASP A 39 -46.83 -1.18 -58.19
CA ASP A 39 -47.63 -0.79 -57.03
C ASP A 39 -47.00 0.44 -56.32
N PRO A 40 -47.62 1.64 -56.43
CA PRO A 40 -47.13 2.85 -55.78
C PRO A 40 -47.01 2.75 -54.25
N GLU A 41 -47.81 1.89 -53.61
CA GLU A 41 -47.75 1.68 -52.15
C GLU A 41 -46.48 0.93 -51.72
N ALA A 42 -45.85 0.18 -52.64
CA ALA A 42 -44.60 -0.51 -52.35
C ALA A 42 -43.44 0.46 -52.06
N MET A 43 -43.51 1.70 -52.57
CA MET A 43 -42.51 2.73 -52.27
C MET A 43 -42.52 3.14 -50.79
N ASN A 44 -43.70 3.20 -50.15
CA ASN A 44 -43.86 3.60 -48.75
C ASN A 44 -43.10 2.67 -47.79
N ARG A 45 -43.06 1.37 -48.09
CA ARG A 45 -42.38 0.36 -47.27
C ARG A 45 -40.85 0.38 -47.43
N VAL A 46 -40.37 0.83 -48.57
CA VAL A 46 -38.98 0.69 -48.98
C VAL A 46 -38.17 1.98 -48.80
N VAL A 47 -38.83 3.15 -48.86
CA VAL A 47 -38.17 4.47 -48.78
C VAL A 47 -37.43 4.70 -47.46
N GLU A 48 -37.90 4.09 -46.36
CA GLU A 48 -37.25 4.20 -45.04
C GLU A 48 -36.01 3.30 -44.91
N VAL A 49 -35.92 2.25 -45.71
CA VAL A 49 -34.89 1.21 -45.59
C VAL A 49 -33.81 1.34 -46.67
N LEU A 50 -34.17 1.73 -47.90
CA LEU A 50 -33.24 1.79 -49.04
C LEU A 50 -32.76 3.20 -49.36
N THR A 51 -31.48 3.31 -49.65
CA THR A 51 -30.88 4.48 -50.29
C THR A 51 -30.60 4.19 -51.76
N ALA A 52 -30.63 5.22 -52.62
CA ALA A 52 -30.33 5.06 -54.05
C ALA A 52 -28.94 4.45 -54.31
N GLU A 53 -27.98 4.69 -53.43
CA GLU A 53 -26.60 4.16 -53.52
C GLU A 53 -26.52 2.65 -53.20
N ALA A 54 -27.59 2.07 -52.63
CA ALA A 54 -27.68 0.66 -52.32
C ALA A 54 -27.76 -0.24 -53.56
N PHE A 55 -28.20 0.30 -54.70
CA PHE A 55 -28.22 -0.43 -55.97
C PHE A 55 -26.83 -0.48 -56.61
N TYR A 56 -26.41 -1.65 -57.08
CA TYR A 56 -25.14 -1.83 -57.77
C TYR A 56 -25.17 -1.26 -59.19
N VAL A 57 -26.27 -1.48 -59.92
CA VAL A 57 -26.40 -1.04 -61.31
C VAL A 57 -26.73 0.44 -61.36
N LYS A 58 -25.92 1.24 -62.05
CA LYS A 58 -26.09 2.71 -62.11
C LYS A 58 -27.43 3.14 -62.70
N ILE A 59 -27.95 2.37 -63.65
CA ILE A 59 -29.28 2.57 -64.24
C ILE A 59 -30.36 2.40 -63.15
N HIS A 60 -30.26 1.37 -62.32
CA HIS A 60 -31.21 1.13 -61.23
C HIS A 60 -31.18 2.23 -60.16
N GLN A 61 -29.99 2.74 -59.81
CA GLN A 61 -29.86 3.90 -58.91
C GLN A 61 -30.65 5.10 -59.43
N THR A 62 -30.55 5.37 -60.73
CA THR A 62 -31.18 6.53 -61.37
C THR A 62 -32.71 6.38 -61.41
N ILE A 63 -33.21 5.17 -61.67
CA ILE A 63 -34.64 4.86 -61.65
C ILE A 63 -35.20 5.01 -60.22
N PHE A 64 -34.49 4.50 -59.20
CA PHE A 64 -34.91 4.64 -57.80
C PHE A 64 -34.89 6.11 -57.35
N GLN A 65 -33.90 6.89 -57.75
CA GLN A 65 -33.86 8.34 -57.46
C GLN A 65 -35.04 9.08 -58.09
N ALA A 66 -35.45 8.70 -59.29
CA ALA A 66 -36.65 9.25 -59.93
C ALA A 66 -37.92 8.90 -59.15
N ALA A 67 -38.07 7.65 -58.72
CA ALA A 67 -39.19 7.21 -57.88
C ALA A 67 -39.21 7.93 -56.52
N GLN A 68 -38.06 8.09 -55.87
CA GLN A 68 -37.92 8.85 -54.62
C GLN A 68 -38.26 10.34 -54.80
N GLY A 69 -37.84 10.93 -55.92
CA GLY A 69 -38.18 12.31 -56.28
C GLY A 69 -39.67 12.52 -56.48
N LEU A 70 -40.37 11.58 -57.11
CA LEU A 70 -41.83 11.62 -57.27
C LEU A 70 -42.56 11.43 -55.94
N HIS A 71 -42.11 10.45 -55.14
CA HIS A 71 -42.68 10.16 -53.84
C HIS A 71 -42.57 11.35 -52.87
N SER A 72 -41.43 12.05 -52.86
CA SER A 72 -41.24 13.23 -51.99
C SER A 72 -42.15 14.43 -52.34
N VAL A 73 -42.67 14.49 -53.57
CA VAL A 73 -43.64 15.50 -54.02
C VAL A 73 -45.09 14.99 -53.92
N GLY A 74 -45.29 13.77 -53.40
CA GLY A 74 -46.60 13.14 -53.22
C GLY A 74 -47.24 12.67 -54.53
N GLN A 75 -46.45 12.44 -55.58
CA GLN A 75 -46.93 11.90 -56.86
C GLN A 75 -46.80 10.37 -56.91
N PRO A 76 -47.68 9.67 -57.65
CA PRO A 76 -47.61 8.21 -57.80
C PRO A 76 -46.31 7.79 -58.51
N THR A 77 -45.74 6.66 -58.09
CA THR A 77 -44.49 6.10 -58.62
C THR A 77 -44.72 5.03 -59.69
N ASP A 78 -45.84 5.10 -60.42
CA ASP A 78 -46.20 4.14 -61.45
C ASP A 78 -45.36 4.31 -62.73
N LEU A 79 -45.38 3.29 -63.59
CA LEU A 79 -44.61 3.24 -64.84
C LEU A 79 -44.76 4.52 -65.70
N ILE A 80 -45.97 5.09 -65.79
CA ILE A 80 -46.22 6.28 -66.62
C ILE A 80 -45.59 7.52 -65.97
N SER A 81 -45.80 7.71 -64.67
CA SER A 81 -45.28 8.85 -63.93
C SER A 81 -43.76 8.87 -63.85
N VAL A 82 -43.11 7.73 -63.60
CA VAL A 82 -41.65 7.61 -63.61
C VAL A 82 -41.08 7.86 -65.01
N THR A 83 -41.76 7.37 -66.06
CA THR A 83 -41.35 7.60 -67.45
C THR A 83 -41.43 9.08 -67.84
N ALA A 84 -42.50 9.77 -67.44
CA ALA A 84 -42.66 11.21 -67.67
C ALA A 84 -41.58 12.01 -66.93
N TRP A 85 -41.34 11.71 -65.65
CA TRP A 85 -40.34 12.39 -64.83
C TRP A 85 -38.91 12.24 -65.37
N LEU A 86 -38.58 11.05 -65.91
CA LEU A 86 -37.30 10.78 -66.56
C LEU A 86 -37.17 11.46 -67.93
N ARG A 87 -38.28 11.59 -68.68
CA ARG A 87 -38.32 12.30 -69.96
C ARG A 87 -38.11 13.80 -69.78
N ASP A 88 -38.79 14.40 -68.81
CA ASP A 88 -38.73 15.85 -68.54
C ASP A 88 -37.33 16.32 -68.09
N ARG A 89 -36.46 15.38 -67.69
CA ARG A 89 -35.08 15.64 -67.25
C ARG A 89 -34.01 15.13 -68.22
N ASP A 90 -34.39 14.70 -69.43
CA ASP A 90 -33.48 14.11 -70.43
C ASP A 90 -32.67 12.90 -69.90
N LEU A 91 -33.22 12.15 -68.94
CA LEU A 91 -32.60 10.96 -68.34
C LEU A 91 -33.14 9.64 -68.92
N LEU A 92 -34.25 9.70 -69.65
CA LEU A 92 -34.94 8.51 -70.20
C LEU A 92 -34.06 7.71 -71.16
N GLU A 93 -33.31 8.37 -72.03
CA GLU A 93 -32.38 7.71 -72.96
C GLU A 93 -31.21 7.04 -72.21
N LYS A 94 -30.77 7.62 -71.09
CA LYS A 94 -29.66 7.10 -70.27
C LYS A 94 -30.02 5.83 -69.48
N VAL A 95 -31.31 5.61 -69.20
CA VAL A 95 -31.78 4.41 -68.49
C VAL A 95 -32.18 3.26 -69.42
N GLY A 96 -32.00 3.41 -70.74
CA GLY A 96 -32.34 2.38 -71.73
C GLY A 96 -33.76 2.50 -72.31
N GLY A 97 -34.37 3.68 -72.21
CA GLY A 97 -35.67 4.00 -72.81
C GLY A 97 -36.86 3.35 -72.12
N GLN A 98 -38.06 3.55 -72.69
CA GLN A 98 -39.30 2.99 -72.15
C GLN A 98 -39.30 1.45 -72.13
N SER A 99 -38.59 0.82 -73.07
CA SER A 99 -38.46 -0.64 -73.15
C SER A 99 -37.79 -1.24 -71.91
N LYS A 100 -36.83 -0.55 -71.29
CA LYS A 100 -36.13 -1.08 -70.11
C LYS A 100 -37.03 -1.03 -68.86
N LEU A 101 -37.82 0.02 -68.69
CA LEU A 101 -38.80 0.14 -67.59
C LEU A 101 -39.93 -0.89 -67.73
N ALA A 102 -40.43 -1.09 -68.96
CA ALA A 102 -41.43 -2.12 -69.25
C ALA A 102 -40.89 -3.53 -68.95
N GLN A 103 -39.62 -3.80 -69.29
CA GLN A 103 -38.96 -5.07 -68.98
C GLN A 103 -38.82 -5.31 -67.47
N LEU A 104 -38.58 -4.26 -66.67
CA LEU A 104 -38.53 -4.39 -65.21
C LEU A 104 -39.89 -4.80 -64.66
N VAL A 105 -40.98 -4.17 -65.11
CA VAL A 105 -42.34 -4.52 -64.69
C VAL A 105 -42.71 -5.95 -65.08
N ASP A 106 -42.36 -6.37 -66.31
CA ASP A 106 -42.68 -7.71 -66.84
C ASP A 106 -41.92 -8.84 -66.11
N ARG A 107 -40.69 -8.57 -65.64
CA ARG A 107 -39.88 -9.52 -64.87
C ARG A 107 -40.33 -9.67 -63.41
N THR A 108 -41.16 -8.75 -62.91
CA THR A 108 -41.61 -8.78 -61.51
C THR A 108 -42.92 -9.52 -61.33
N VAL A 109 -42.88 -10.59 -60.52
CA VAL A 109 -44.02 -11.49 -60.30
C VAL A 109 -44.99 -10.95 -59.24
N SER A 110 -44.52 -10.19 -58.23
CA SER A 110 -45.35 -9.60 -57.17
C SER A 110 -44.60 -8.57 -56.31
N ALA A 111 -45.30 -7.53 -55.84
CA ALA A 111 -44.79 -6.53 -54.89
C ALA A 111 -44.85 -6.96 -53.40
N VAL A 112 -45.34 -8.18 -53.10
CA VAL A 112 -45.56 -8.64 -51.71
C VAL A 112 -44.26 -8.78 -50.93
N ASN A 113 -43.19 -9.30 -51.55
CA ASN A 113 -41.92 -9.62 -50.87
C ASN A 113 -40.86 -8.51 -50.93
N ILE A 114 -41.27 -7.26 -51.24
CA ILE A 114 -40.33 -6.16 -51.46
C ILE A 114 -39.44 -5.88 -50.23
N ASP A 115 -39.95 -6.09 -49.02
CA ASP A 115 -39.24 -5.88 -47.75
C ASP A 115 -38.06 -6.85 -47.58
N GLN A 116 -38.25 -8.11 -47.99
CA GLN A 116 -37.20 -9.14 -47.94
C GLN A 116 -36.10 -8.85 -48.98
N TYR A 117 -36.49 -8.41 -50.19
CA TYR A 117 -35.53 -8.03 -51.22
C TYR A 117 -34.77 -6.75 -50.85
N ALA A 118 -35.43 -5.78 -50.20
CA ALA A 118 -34.78 -4.57 -49.69
C ALA A 118 -33.70 -4.91 -48.66
N ALA A 119 -33.99 -5.82 -47.72
CA ALA A 119 -33.00 -6.30 -46.75
C ALA A 119 -31.80 -7.00 -47.42
N LEU A 120 -32.04 -7.78 -48.49
CA LEU A 120 -30.98 -8.44 -49.26
C LEU A 120 -30.08 -7.44 -50.00
N VAL A 121 -30.66 -6.41 -50.64
CA VAL A 121 -29.89 -5.35 -51.32
C VAL A 121 -29.06 -4.56 -50.30
N MET A 122 -29.61 -4.26 -49.12
CA MET A 122 -28.88 -3.60 -48.03
C MET A 122 -27.74 -4.45 -47.48
N ASP A 123 -27.92 -5.77 -47.29
CA ASP A 123 -26.82 -6.67 -46.91
C ASP A 123 -25.66 -6.59 -47.93
N LYS A 124 -25.97 -6.58 -49.23
CA LYS A 124 -24.94 -6.43 -50.27
C LYS A 124 -24.30 -5.04 -50.27
N TYR A 125 -25.08 -3.97 -50.08
CA TYR A 125 -24.55 -2.61 -49.95
C TYR A 125 -23.58 -2.48 -48.76
N PHE A 126 -23.94 -2.97 -47.57
CA PHE A 126 -23.06 -2.92 -46.40
C PHE A 126 -21.78 -3.75 -46.61
N ARG A 127 -21.86 -4.90 -47.29
CA ARG A 127 -20.66 -5.66 -47.67
C ARG A 127 -19.76 -4.87 -48.63
N ARG A 128 -20.33 -4.12 -49.58
CA ARG A 128 -19.54 -3.24 -50.47
C ARG A 128 -18.90 -2.09 -49.70
N GLN A 129 -19.62 -1.45 -48.78
CA GLN A 129 -19.09 -0.39 -47.91
C GLN A 129 -17.94 -0.91 -47.03
N LEU A 130 -18.06 -2.14 -46.51
CA LEU A 130 -17.00 -2.78 -45.72
C LEU A 130 -15.75 -3.09 -46.56
N ILE A 131 -15.92 -3.54 -47.81
CA ILE A 131 -14.81 -3.74 -48.74
C ILE A 131 -14.10 -2.40 -49.03
N GLN A 132 -14.87 -1.34 -49.29
CA GLN A 132 -14.33 -0.01 -49.54
C GLN A 132 -13.57 0.53 -48.32
N ALA A 133 -14.15 0.44 -47.12
CA ALA A 133 -13.48 0.84 -45.89
C ALA A 133 -12.20 0.02 -45.65
N GLY A 134 -12.20 -1.28 -45.95
CA GLY A 134 -10.99 -2.11 -45.87
C GLY A 134 -9.88 -1.66 -46.82
N GLN A 135 -10.21 -1.27 -48.06
CA GLN A 135 -9.25 -0.72 -49.02
C GLN A 135 -8.69 0.62 -48.54
N GLU A 136 -9.53 1.50 -48.00
CA GLU A 136 -9.12 2.79 -47.45
C GLU A 136 -8.23 2.63 -46.20
N ILE A 137 -8.57 1.72 -45.28
CA ILE A 137 -7.76 1.38 -44.10
C ILE A 137 -6.41 0.80 -44.51
N THR A 138 -6.39 -0.07 -45.52
CA THR A 138 -5.16 -0.61 -46.10
C THR A 138 -4.29 0.52 -46.66
N GLY A 139 -4.90 1.49 -47.35
CA GLY A 139 -4.22 2.70 -47.85
C GLY A 139 -3.65 3.58 -46.73
N LEU A 140 -4.37 3.74 -45.62
CA LEU A 140 -3.86 4.45 -44.43
C LEU A 140 -2.63 3.73 -43.82
N GLY A 141 -2.61 2.40 -43.85
CA GLY A 141 -1.47 1.59 -43.37
C GLY A 141 -0.17 1.81 -44.15
N TYR A 142 -0.23 2.27 -45.40
CA TYR A 142 0.96 2.60 -46.19
C TYR A 142 1.48 4.04 -45.96
N GLN A 143 0.75 4.88 -45.23
CA GLN A 143 1.13 6.28 -44.97
C GLN A 143 2.05 6.40 -43.75
N ALA A 144 3.36 6.17 -43.94
CA ALA A 144 4.35 6.23 -42.87
C ALA A 144 4.62 7.65 -42.29
N ALA A 145 4.05 8.70 -42.88
CA ALA A 145 4.23 10.09 -42.46
C ALA A 145 3.31 10.50 -41.30
N THR A 146 2.27 9.71 -41.00
CA THR A 146 1.22 10.05 -40.04
C THR A 146 1.42 9.26 -38.74
N PRO A 147 1.27 9.85 -37.53
CA PRO A 147 1.39 9.12 -36.27
C PRO A 147 0.43 7.93 -36.16
N LEU A 148 0.90 6.79 -35.66
CA LEU A 148 0.13 5.54 -35.60
C LEU A 148 -1.20 5.69 -34.84
N GLU A 149 -1.23 6.46 -33.75
CA GLU A 149 -2.44 6.73 -32.96
C GLU A 149 -3.54 7.35 -33.85
N THR A 150 -3.19 8.36 -34.63
CA THR A 150 -4.14 9.02 -35.54
C THR A 150 -4.62 8.11 -36.69
N VAL A 151 -3.78 7.16 -37.12
CA VAL A 151 -4.15 6.15 -38.13
C VAL A 151 -5.13 5.13 -37.55
N LEU A 152 -4.92 4.71 -36.31
CA LEU A 152 -5.84 3.82 -35.59
C LEU A 152 -7.19 4.48 -35.34
N ASP A 153 -7.19 5.74 -34.88
CA ASP A 153 -8.43 6.52 -34.66
C ASP A 153 -9.24 6.67 -35.97
N GLN A 154 -8.57 6.97 -37.08
CA GLN A 154 -9.23 7.09 -38.40
C GLN A 154 -9.78 5.75 -38.90
N ALA A 155 -9.08 4.64 -38.64
CA ALA A 155 -9.56 3.30 -38.98
C ALA A 155 -10.79 2.92 -38.15
N GLU A 156 -10.77 3.21 -36.85
CA GLU A 156 -11.90 2.98 -35.95
C GLU A 156 -13.13 3.79 -36.37
N GLN A 157 -12.95 5.09 -36.64
CA GLN A 157 -14.04 5.97 -37.09
C GLN A 157 -14.70 5.46 -38.39
N LYS A 158 -13.91 4.95 -39.33
CA LYS A 158 -14.42 4.39 -40.60
C LYS A 158 -15.27 3.14 -40.37
N ILE A 159 -14.79 2.20 -39.57
CA ILE A 159 -15.56 0.98 -39.22
C ILE A 159 -16.83 1.35 -38.46
N PHE A 160 -16.73 2.29 -37.51
CA PHE A 160 -17.85 2.70 -36.67
C PHE A 160 -18.98 3.38 -37.47
N SER A 161 -18.65 4.14 -38.52
CA SER A 161 -19.63 4.78 -39.41
C SER A 161 -20.52 3.78 -40.17
N ILE A 162 -20.03 2.55 -40.39
CA ILE A 162 -20.78 1.47 -41.04
C ILE A 162 -21.76 0.83 -40.05
N THR A 163 -21.35 0.66 -38.78
CA THR A 163 -22.21 0.09 -37.73
C THR A 163 -23.35 1.00 -37.30
N GLN A 164 -23.18 2.33 -37.34
CA GLN A 164 -24.26 3.28 -37.01
C GLN A 164 -25.42 3.28 -38.01
N LYS A 165 -25.18 2.96 -39.28
CA LYS A 165 -26.21 2.98 -40.33
C LYS A 165 -27.16 1.78 -40.30
N ARG A 166 -27.03 0.88 -39.33
CA ARG A 166 -27.91 -0.27 -39.17
C ARG A 166 -29.11 0.18 -38.32
N PRO A 167 -30.33 0.26 -38.86
CA PRO A 167 -31.50 0.59 -38.05
C PRO A 167 -31.67 -0.51 -36.98
N GLN A 168 -31.58 -0.09 -35.72
CA GLN A 168 -31.88 -0.94 -34.57
C GLN A 168 -33.41 -1.11 -34.54
N GLN A 169 -33.88 -2.36 -34.55
CA GLN A 169 -35.30 -2.66 -34.42
C GLN A 169 -35.79 -2.30 -33.01
N ASP A 170 -37.04 -1.84 -32.96
CA ASP A 170 -37.87 -1.43 -31.81
C ASP A 170 -37.89 0.07 -31.49
N LEU A 171 -38.57 0.84 -32.35
CA LEU A 171 -39.04 2.19 -32.03
C LEU A 171 -40.41 2.08 -31.31
N VAL A 172 -40.42 2.35 -30.01
CA VAL A 172 -41.66 2.58 -29.25
C VAL A 172 -42.11 4.03 -29.47
N PRO A 173 -43.41 4.32 -29.65
CA PRO A 173 -43.89 5.69 -29.76
C PRO A 173 -43.48 6.54 -28.55
N LEU A 174 -42.81 7.66 -28.81
CA LEU A 174 -42.23 8.56 -27.79
C LEU A 174 -43.25 9.00 -26.72
N PHE A 175 -44.53 9.04 -27.10
CA PHE A 175 -45.64 9.41 -26.25
C PHE A 175 -45.91 8.39 -25.14
N GLU A 176 -45.82 7.08 -25.45
CA GLU A 176 -46.02 6.02 -24.46
C GLU A 176 -44.88 6.01 -23.45
N THR A 177 -43.65 6.24 -23.90
CA THR A 177 -42.47 6.35 -23.03
C THR A 177 -42.54 7.57 -22.12
N LEU A 178 -43.02 8.71 -22.63
CA LEU A 178 -43.19 9.93 -21.83
C LEU A 178 -44.23 9.76 -20.72
N ILE A 179 -45.36 9.09 -20.99
CA ILE A 179 -46.38 8.83 -19.97
C ILE A 179 -45.82 7.92 -18.87
N HIS A 180 -45.14 6.84 -19.25
CA HIS A 180 -44.51 5.95 -18.28
C HIS A 180 -43.45 6.67 -17.44
N ALA A 181 -42.59 7.49 -18.07
CA ALA A 181 -41.57 8.25 -17.35
C ALA A 181 -42.16 9.28 -16.38
N PHE A 182 -43.26 9.96 -16.75
CA PHE A 182 -43.95 10.89 -15.87
C PHE A 182 -44.60 10.20 -14.67
N GLN A 183 -45.25 9.05 -14.89
CA GLN A 183 -45.87 8.27 -13.83
C GLN A 183 -44.83 7.71 -12.84
N GLU A 184 -43.67 7.28 -13.33
CA GLU A 184 -42.55 6.87 -12.47
C GLU A 184 -42.00 8.03 -11.64
N LEU A 185 -41.83 9.22 -12.23
CA LEU A 185 -41.36 10.41 -11.51
C LEU A 185 -42.34 10.86 -10.42
N GLU A 186 -43.65 10.82 -10.68
CA GLU A 186 -44.67 11.18 -9.67
C GLU A 186 -44.65 10.20 -8.49
N ALA A 187 -44.58 8.90 -8.76
CA ALA A 187 -44.49 7.87 -7.70
C ALA A 187 -43.20 7.98 -6.86
N GLN A 188 -42.10 8.46 -7.45
CA GLN A 188 -40.81 8.66 -6.78
C GLN A 188 -40.79 9.87 -5.83
N ILE A 189 -41.51 10.94 -6.18
CA ILE A 189 -41.61 12.14 -5.33
C ILE A 189 -42.42 11.86 -4.07
N GLU A 190 -43.46 11.01 -4.16
CA GLU A 190 -44.32 10.67 -3.01
C GLU A 190 -43.64 9.75 -1.99
N THR A 191 -42.68 8.91 -2.39
CA THR A 191 -42.10 7.87 -1.53
C THR A 191 -40.78 8.24 -0.84
N GLN A 192 -40.19 9.41 -1.10
CA GLN A 192 -38.85 9.82 -0.61
C GLN A 192 -37.73 8.79 -0.85
N ALA A 193 -37.95 7.78 -1.69
CA ALA A 193 -36.94 6.79 -2.03
C ALA A 193 -35.99 7.40 -3.06
N GLN A 194 -34.69 7.47 -2.74
CA GLN A 194 -33.69 7.86 -3.74
C GLN A 194 -33.70 6.84 -4.87
N PRO A 195 -33.74 7.27 -6.15
CA PRO A 195 -33.90 6.35 -7.25
C PRO A 195 -32.60 5.54 -7.45
N GLY A 196 -32.68 4.22 -7.48
CA GLY A 196 -31.56 3.35 -7.84
C GLY A 196 -30.82 2.69 -6.66
N PHE A 197 -29.92 1.77 -7.00
CA PHE A 197 -29.10 1.05 -6.04
C PHE A 197 -28.03 1.98 -5.45
N LEU A 198 -28.05 2.16 -4.14
CA LEU A 198 -27.04 2.95 -3.45
C LEU A 198 -25.68 2.25 -3.52
N SER A 199 -24.64 3.01 -3.86
CA SER A 199 -23.26 2.53 -3.89
C SER A 199 -22.69 2.28 -2.49
N GLY A 200 -23.30 2.86 -1.46
CA GLY A 200 -22.82 2.83 -0.07
C GLY A 200 -21.81 3.93 0.23
N PHE A 201 -21.45 4.77 -0.75
CA PHE A 201 -20.64 5.96 -0.57
C PHE A 201 -21.53 7.21 -0.67
N TYR A 202 -21.78 7.87 0.47
CA TYR A 202 -22.69 9.02 0.56
C TYR A 202 -22.40 10.11 -0.49
N ASP A 203 -21.13 10.47 -0.68
CA ASP A 203 -20.77 11.52 -1.62
C ASP A 203 -21.06 11.11 -3.08
N LEU A 204 -20.86 9.83 -3.41
CA LEU A 204 -21.12 9.31 -4.76
C LEU A 204 -22.62 9.19 -4.99
N ASP A 205 -23.37 8.70 -4.01
CA ASP A 205 -24.83 8.59 -4.07
C ASP A 205 -25.49 9.97 -4.15
N ALA A 206 -24.95 10.98 -3.47
CA ALA A 206 -25.42 12.37 -3.59
C ALA A 206 -25.13 12.98 -4.98
N MET A 207 -24.05 12.56 -5.63
CA MET A 207 -23.66 13.05 -6.96
C MET A 207 -24.39 12.32 -8.09
N THR A 208 -24.64 11.02 -7.96
CA THR A 208 -25.28 10.20 -9.01
C THR A 208 -26.76 9.96 -8.77
N GLY A 209 -27.26 10.23 -7.56
CA GLY A 209 -28.63 9.93 -7.15
C GLY A 209 -28.86 8.45 -6.83
N GLY A 210 -27.82 7.62 -6.81
CA GLY A 210 -27.90 6.14 -6.86
C GLY A 210 -27.53 5.58 -8.24
N PHE A 211 -27.47 4.25 -8.38
CA PHE A 211 -27.25 3.57 -9.67
C PHE A 211 -28.57 3.08 -10.27
N GLN A 212 -28.95 3.54 -11.45
CA GLN A 212 -30.20 3.11 -12.09
C GLN A 212 -30.04 1.81 -12.86
N THR A 213 -31.14 1.09 -13.03
CA THR A 213 -31.21 -0.06 -13.94
C THR A 213 -30.98 0.40 -15.38
N SER A 214 -30.06 -0.27 -16.08
CA SER A 214 -29.59 0.04 -17.45
C SER A 214 -28.49 1.10 -17.57
N ASP A 215 -27.97 1.63 -16.47
CA ASP A 215 -26.78 2.49 -16.51
C ASP A 215 -25.51 1.70 -16.86
N LEU A 216 -24.72 2.19 -17.81
CA LEU A 216 -23.33 1.74 -18.02
C LEU A 216 -22.40 2.52 -17.08
N ILE A 217 -22.04 1.92 -15.95
CA ILE A 217 -21.17 2.54 -14.94
C ILE A 217 -19.72 2.13 -15.20
N ILE A 218 -18.93 3.04 -15.80
CA ILE A 218 -17.50 2.83 -16.03
C ILE A 218 -16.71 3.43 -14.87
N VAL A 219 -16.20 2.57 -13.99
CA VAL A 219 -15.26 2.98 -12.94
C VAL A 219 -13.84 2.88 -13.48
N ALA A 220 -13.29 4.02 -13.91
CA ALA A 220 -11.92 4.11 -14.39
C ALA A 220 -11.03 4.84 -13.39
N GLY A 221 -9.96 4.18 -12.95
CA GLY A 221 -8.87 4.78 -12.19
C GLY A 221 -7.55 4.49 -12.89
N ARG A 222 -6.67 5.49 -13.00
CA ARG A 222 -5.32 5.24 -13.52
C ARG A 222 -4.61 4.24 -12.59
N PRO A 223 -4.07 3.11 -13.10
CA PRO A 223 -3.25 2.22 -12.29
C PRO A 223 -2.09 3.02 -11.71
N SER A 224 -1.68 2.67 -10.48
CA SER A 224 -0.59 3.38 -9.81
C SER A 224 -0.86 4.87 -9.50
N MET A 225 -2.11 5.26 -9.23
CA MET A 225 -2.44 6.57 -8.64
C MET A 225 -2.83 6.50 -7.16
N GLY A 226 -2.54 5.38 -6.50
CA GLY A 226 -2.82 5.16 -5.09
C GLY A 226 -2.07 6.12 -4.15
N LYS A 227 -2.65 6.28 -2.96
CA LYS A 227 -2.00 6.91 -1.79
C LYS A 227 -1.00 5.91 -1.20
N CYS A 228 0.31 6.19 -1.30
CA CYS A 228 1.31 5.22 -0.84
C CYS A 228 2.34 5.82 0.12
N LEU A 229 2.86 4.92 0.97
CA LEU A 229 3.90 5.17 1.96
C LEU A 229 5.14 4.37 1.59
N HIS A 230 6.32 4.87 1.93
CA HIS A 230 7.56 4.11 1.77
C HIS A 230 7.58 2.86 2.66
N GLU A 231 8.19 1.75 2.21
CA GLU A 231 8.21 0.45 2.91
C GLU A 231 8.74 0.51 4.35
N ARG A 232 9.66 1.44 4.64
CA ARG A 232 10.27 1.63 5.97
C ARG A 232 9.43 2.49 6.91
N SER A 233 8.33 3.05 6.42
CA SER A 233 7.41 3.85 7.25
C SER A 233 6.86 2.97 8.36
N GLN A 234 6.93 3.46 9.59
CA GLN A 234 6.49 2.72 10.76
C GLN A 234 5.02 3.00 11.07
N VAL A 235 4.28 1.95 11.44
CA VAL A 235 2.87 1.99 11.83
C VAL A 235 2.73 1.34 13.21
N LEU A 236 1.95 2.01 14.06
CA LEU A 236 1.56 1.49 15.37
C LEU A 236 0.35 0.59 15.21
N LEU A 237 0.49 -0.67 15.58
CA LEU A 237 -0.63 -1.61 15.65
C LEU A 237 -1.33 -1.50 17.01
N THR A 238 -2.55 -2.03 17.10
CA THR A 238 -3.38 -1.98 18.31
C THR A 238 -2.85 -2.81 19.48
N ASP A 239 -1.96 -3.77 19.23
CA ASP A 239 -1.21 -4.53 20.25
C ASP A 239 -0.02 -3.74 20.84
N GLY A 240 0.20 -2.50 20.38
CA GLY A 240 1.31 -1.66 20.79
C GLY A 240 2.60 -1.91 20.01
N SER A 241 2.68 -2.91 19.14
CA SER A 241 3.86 -3.14 18.30
C SER A 241 4.06 -2.01 17.27
N LEU A 242 5.33 -1.76 16.91
CA LEU A 242 5.71 -0.78 15.91
C LEU A 242 6.34 -1.49 14.72
N VAL A 243 5.53 -1.72 13.68
CA VAL A 243 5.93 -2.48 12.49
C VAL A 243 6.19 -1.57 11.31
N THR A 244 6.99 -2.03 10.34
CA THR A 244 7.17 -1.31 9.07
C THR A 244 6.05 -1.64 8.08
N MET A 245 5.76 -0.74 7.15
CA MET A 245 4.81 -1.02 6.06
C MET A 245 5.19 -2.26 5.24
N GLY A 246 6.49 -2.46 4.97
CA GLY A 246 6.96 -3.65 4.25
C GLY A 246 6.81 -4.96 5.05
N GLU A 247 6.86 -4.89 6.37
CA GLU A 247 6.53 -6.02 7.23
C GLU A 247 5.03 -6.30 7.28
N LEU A 248 4.22 -5.24 7.41
CA LEU A 248 2.76 -5.34 7.39
C LEU A 248 2.27 -5.95 6.07
N TYR A 249 2.85 -5.53 4.94
CA TYR A 249 2.60 -6.10 3.61
C TYR A 249 2.94 -7.60 3.53
N ARG A 250 4.09 -8.02 4.08
CA ARG A 250 4.49 -9.44 4.10
C ARG A 250 3.60 -10.28 4.99
N ARG A 251 3.18 -9.76 6.15
CA ARG A 251 2.32 -10.45 7.10
C ARG A 251 0.87 -10.59 6.60
N ARG A 252 0.41 -9.71 5.70
CA ARG A 252 -0.97 -9.66 5.18
C ARG A 252 -2.05 -9.61 6.27
N GLN A 253 -1.70 -9.06 7.42
CA GLN A 253 -2.60 -8.93 8.57
C GLN A 253 -2.15 -7.77 9.45
N GLY A 254 -3.12 -7.08 10.05
CA GLY A 254 -2.87 -6.09 11.07
C GLY A 254 -4.09 -5.21 11.34
N THR A 255 -4.22 -4.78 12.59
CA THR A 255 -5.24 -3.85 13.03
C THR A 255 -4.55 -2.53 13.37
N VAL A 256 -5.01 -1.45 12.74
CA VAL A 256 -4.41 -0.11 12.85
C VAL A 256 -5.38 0.86 13.50
N LEU A 257 -4.85 1.99 13.96
CA LEU A 257 -5.68 3.13 14.36
C LEU A 257 -6.05 3.98 13.14
N THR A 258 -7.35 4.18 12.93
CA THR A 258 -7.90 5.04 11.89
C THR A 258 -8.64 6.21 12.53
N LEU A 259 -8.43 7.43 12.00
CA LEU A 259 -9.16 8.62 12.43
C LEU A 259 -10.55 8.62 11.79
N GLY A 260 -11.60 8.49 12.60
CA GLY A 260 -12.99 8.58 12.14
C GLY A 260 -13.49 10.02 11.98
N ASN A 261 -14.71 10.17 11.45
CA ASN A 261 -15.32 11.46 11.13
C ASN A 261 -15.54 12.38 12.36
N HIS A 262 -15.62 11.80 13.56
CA HIS A 262 -15.75 12.54 14.82
C HIS A 262 -14.39 12.92 15.46
N TRP A 263 -13.30 12.90 14.69
CA TRP A 263 -11.95 13.22 15.17
C TRP A 263 -11.46 12.31 16.31
N ARG A 264 -11.96 11.08 16.35
CA ARG A 264 -11.57 10.04 17.31
C ARG A 264 -10.92 8.88 16.58
N PHE A 265 -9.92 8.28 17.22
CA PHE A 265 -9.31 7.06 16.71
C PHE A 265 -10.22 5.87 16.99
N GLN A 266 -10.38 5.02 16.00
CA GLN A 266 -11.02 3.71 16.11
C GLN A 266 -10.07 2.64 15.58
N GLN A 267 -10.24 1.41 16.06
CA GLN A 267 -9.49 0.27 15.54
C GLN A 267 -10.10 -0.16 14.21
N THR A 268 -9.26 -0.46 13.23
CA THR A 268 -9.72 -0.88 11.90
C THR A 268 -8.82 -2.00 11.39
N GLN A 269 -9.44 -3.10 10.97
CA GLN A 269 -8.74 -4.18 10.29
C GLN A 269 -8.36 -3.70 8.89
N VAL A 270 -7.09 -3.90 8.52
CA VAL A 270 -6.64 -3.59 7.16
C VAL A 270 -7.31 -4.54 6.18
N SER A 271 -7.99 -3.98 5.17
CA SER A 271 -8.76 -4.74 4.19
C SER A 271 -7.91 -5.35 3.08
N ASP A 272 -6.84 -4.65 2.67
CA ASP A 272 -5.97 -5.07 1.57
C ASP A 272 -4.55 -4.48 1.73
N PHE A 273 -3.56 -5.12 1.11
CA PHE A 273 -2.15 -4.75 1.15
C PHE A 273 -1.62 -4.67 -0.28
N ILE A 274 -1.46 -3.45 -0.81
CA ILE A 274 -1.14 -3.24 -2.22
C ILE A 274 0.31 -2.77 -2.35
N ASP A 275 1.06 -3.45 -3.22
CA ASP A 275 2.35 -2.96 -3.70
C ASP A 275 2.11 -2.06 -4.91
N ASP A 276 2.53 -0.81 -4.76
CA ASP A 276 2.32 0.24 -5.75
C ASP A 276 3.57 0.48 -6.63
N GLY A 277 4.57 -0.40 -6.49
CA GLY A 277 5.79 -0.40 -7.28
C GLY A 277 6.78 0.71 -6.91
N VAL A 278 7.74 0.95 -7.81
CA VAL A 278 8.80 1.94 -7.59
C VAL A 278 8.35 3.31 -8.06
N LYS A 279 8.33 4.28 -7.14
CA LYS A 279 7.88 5.66 -7.40
C LYS A 279 8.77 6.70 -6.73
N PRO A 280 8.82 7.93 -7.27
CA PRO A 280 9.41 9.04 -6.55
C PRO A 280 8.63 9.32 -5.25
N ILE A 281 9.37 9.35 -4.14
CA ILE A 281 8.85 9.66 -2.81
C ILE A 281 9.44 10.98 -2.30
N PHE A 282 8.65 11.69 -1.50
CA PHE A 282 8.98 12.99 -0.96
C PHE A 282 8.92 12.93 0.55
N ARG A 283 9.93 13.50 1.21
CA ARG A 283 10.01 13.53 2.67
C ARG A 283 9.31 14.78 3.20
N VAL A 284 8.23 14.58 3.94
CA VAL A 284 7.53 15.66 4.66
C VAL A 284 8.07 15.73 6.08
N THR A 285 8.59 16.89 6.48
CA THR A 285 9.08 17.14 7.84
C THR A 285 8.26 18.21 8.52
N THR A 286 7.66 17.88 9.66
CA THR A 286 6.91 18.85 10.48
C THR A 286 7.85 19.69 11.35
N ARG A 287 7.37 20.84 11.83
CA ARG A 287 8.10 21.67 12.82
C ARG A 287 8.46 20.92 14.11
N LEU A 288 7.68 19.90 14.48
CA LEU A 288 7.95 19.04 15.65
C LEU A 288 9.04 17.98 15.37
N GLY A 289 9.61 17.96 14.16
CA GLY A 289 10.64 17.00 13.77
C GLY A 289 10.11 15.64 13.34
N ARG A 290 8.79 15.44 13.27
CA ARG A 290 8.18 14.23 12.70
C ARG A 290 8.39 14.19 11.21
N GLN A 291 8.66 13.00 10.67
CA GLN A 291 8.96 12.78 9.27
C GLN A 291 8.15 11.61 8.73
N ILE A 292 7.72 11.72 7.48
CA ILE A 292 7.10 10.65 6.71
C ILE A 292 7.50 10.78 5.25
N GLU A 293 7.60 9.65 4.54
CA GLU A 293 7.99 9.60 3.13
C GLU A 293 6.82 9.05 2.31
N THR A 294 6.30 9.86 1.39
CA THR A 294 5.05 9.57 0.67
C THR A 294 5.13 9.96 -0.80
N THR A 295 4.20 9.46 -1.62
CA THR A 295 4.00 9.94 -3.00
C THR A 295 3.38 11.35 -3.01
N LEU A 296 3.48 12.07 -4.14
CA LEU A 296 2.86 13.40 -4.32
C LEU A 296 1.33 13.37 -4.23
N THR A 297 0.72 12.23 -4.57
CA THR A 297 -0.73 12.01 -4.52
C THR A 297 -1.22 11.72 -3.10
N HIS A 298 -0.33 11.44 -2.15
CA HIS A 298 -0.73 11.06 -0.78
C HIS A 298 -1.47 12.22 -0.10
N PRO A 299 -2.71 12.01 0.38
CA PRO A 299 -3.50 13.06 0.99
C PRO A 299 -3.09 13.29 2.44
N TYR A 300 -2.95 14.56 2.80
CA TYR A 300 -2.72 15.02 4.16
C TYR A 300 -3.94 15.81 4.63
N LEU A 301 -4.38 15.55 5.84
CA LEU A 301 -5.49 16.28 6.44
C LEU A 301 -5.00 17.67 6.86
N THR A 302 -5.54 18.72 6.26
CA THR A 302 -5.25 20.12 6.61
C THR A 302 -6.43 20.73 7.37
N VAL A 303 -6.30 21.99 7.80
CA VAL A 303 -7.38 22.73 8.47
C VAL A 303 -8.62 22.89 7.56
N THR A 304 -8.42 22.94 6.24
CA THR A 304 -9.50 23.10 5.25
C THR A 304 -9.88 21.77 4.59
N GLY A 305 -9.54 20.61 5.19
CA GLY A 305 -9.80 19.28 4.63
C GLY A 305 -8.58 18.61 4.01
N TRP A 306 -8.80 17.47 3.35
CA TRP A 306 -7.75 16.65 2.75
C TRP A 306 -7.15 17.31 1.51
N LYS A 307 -5.82 17.38 1.43
CA LYS A 307 -5.09 17.89 0.26
C LYS A 307 -3.94 16.96 -0.10
N PRO A 308 -3.71 16.65 -1.38
CA PRO A 308 -2.55 15.86 -1.80
C PRO A 308 -1.26 16.63 -1.53
N LEU A 309 -0.16 15.92 -1.30
CA LEU A 309 1.15 16.53 -1.07
C LEU A 309 1.58 17.49 -2.19
N ALA A 310 1.23 17.20 -3.44
CA ALA A 310 1.49 18.08 -4.59
C ALA A 310 0.94 19.51 -4.41
N ASN A 311 -0.10 19.68 -3.60
CA ASN A 311 -0.80 20.95 -3.39
C ASN A 311 -0.42 21.60 -2.05
N LEU A 312 0.56 21.05 -1.33
CA LEU A 312 1.04 21.61 -0.06
C LEU A 312 2.34 22.38 -0.27
N ALA A 313 2.46 23.48 0.45
CA ALA A 313 3.68 24.29 0.53
C ALA A 313 4.33 24.22 1.92
N VAL A 314 5.61 24.54 1.99
CA VAL A 314 6.32 24.68 3.27
C VAL A 314 5.67 25.80 4.09
N GLY A 315 5.20 25.46 5.28
CA GLY A 315 4.46 26.38 6.16
C GLY A 315 3.00 25.98 6.36
N ASP A 316 2.45 25.14 5.47
CA ASP A 316 1.09 24.63 5.61
C ASP A 316 0.91 23.78 6.87
N ARG A 317 -0.29 23.86 7.44
CA ARG A 317 -0.66 23.13 8.66
C ARG A 317 -1.32 21.82 8.29
N ILE A 318 -0.62 20.72 8.61
CA ILE A 318 -1.16 19.36 8.53
C ILE A 318 -1.54 18.84 9.92
N ALA A 319 -2.57 17.99 9.97
CA ALA A 319 -3.00 17.32 11.17
C ALA A 319 -1.96 16.28 11.58
N VAL A 320 -1.66 16.25 12.88
CA VAL A 320 -0.78 15.26 13.49
C VAL A 320 -1.39 14.79 14.81
N PRO A 321 -1.24 13.52 15.17
CA PRO A 321 -1.74 13.03 16.45
C PRO A 321 -1.09 13.80 17.60
N ARG A 322 -1.94 14.18 18.57
CA ARG A 322 -1.52 14.72 19.87
C ARG A 322 -1.45 13.65 20.95
N ARG A 323 -2.14 12.52 20.75
CA ARG A 323 -2.21 11.39 21.68
C ARG A 323 -2.46 10.10 20.89
N LEU A 324 -1.75 9.03 21.26
CA LEU A 324 -1.90 7.68 20.71
C LEU A 324 -1.95 6.67 21.85
N GLU A 325 -3.07 6.60 22.57
CA GLU A 325 -3.26 5.73 23.75
C GLU A 325 -3.29 4.24 23.41
N VAL A 326 -2.19 3.72 22.87
CA VAL A 326 -2.00 2.31 22.60
C VAL A 326 -0.80 1.83 23.39
N PHE A 327 -1.09 0.92 24.29
CA PHE A 327 -0.13 0.21 25.12
C PHE A 327 -0.34 -1.28 24.88
N GLY A 328 0.72 -2.06 24.99
CA GLY A 328 0.56 -3.50 24.90
C GLY A 328 0.15 -4.11 26.24
N ASP A 329 0.08 -5.43 26.24
CA ASP A 329 -0.37 -6.27 27.35
C ASP A 329 0.67 -7.34 27.73
N GLU A 330 1.89 -7.23 27.22
CA GLU A 330 2.99 -8.17 27.47
C GLU A 330 3.93 -7.61 28.56
N PRO A 331 3.72 -7.94 29.85
CA PRO A 331 4.56 -7.43 30.93
C PRO A 331 5.95 -8.08 30.93
N LEU A 332 6.95 -7.30 31.37
CA LEU A 332 8.29 -7.80 31.71
C LEU A 332 8.57 -7.65 33.21
N PRO A 333 9.47 -8.47 33.78
CA PRO A 333 9.95 -8.26 35.13
C PRO A 333 10.59 -6.87 35.28
N GLU A 334 10.30 -6.17 36.38
CA GLU A 334 10.74 -4.78 36.57
C GLU A 334 12.26 -4.60 36.47
N HIS A 335 13.04 -5.54 37.00
CA HIS A 335 14.50 -5.49 36.91
C HIS A 335 15.00 -5.50 35.46
N GLN A 336 14.31 -6.22 34.56
CA GLN A 336 14.65 -6.23 33.14
C GLN A 336 14.38 -4.86 32.50
N ILE A 337 13.25 -4.25 32.83
CA ILE A 337 12.86 -2.93 32.32
C ILE A 337 13.87 -1.86 32.77
N LYS A 338 14.17 -1.83 34.07
CA LYS A 338 15.17 -0.92 34.65
C LYS A 338 16.53 -1.10 33.98
N LEU A 339 16.99 -2.36 33.87
CA LEU A 339 18.28 -2.68 33.28
C LEU A 339 18.37 -2.24 31.81
N LEU A 340 17.33 -2.48 31.00
CA LEU A 340 17.29 -2.03 29.60
C LEU A 340 17.38 -0.51 29.49
N ALA A 341 16.61 0.21 30.30
CA ALA A 341 16.63 1.67 30.29
C ALA A 341 18.03 2.23 30.58
N TYR A 342 18.70 1.74 31.63
CA TYR A 342 20.05 2.14 31.99
C TYR A 342 21.11 1.77 30.95
N LEU A 343 21.02 0.56 30.38
CA LEU A 343 21.96 0.11 29.37
C LEU A 343 21.78 0.83 28.02
N ILE A 344 20.55 1.23 27.68
CA ILE A 344 20.27 2.02 26.48
C ILE A 344 20.85 3.43 26.60
N GLY A 345 20.66 4.09 27.74
CA GLY A 345 21.27 5.39 28.06
C GLY A 345 22.79 5.30 28.22
N ASP A 346 23.27 5.07 29.44
CA ASP A 346 24.70 5.14 29.80
C ASP A 346 25.47 3.81 29.67
N GLY A 347 24.86 2.77 29.10
CA GLY A 347 25.50 1.47 28.94
C GLY A 347 26.59 1.41 27.87
N THR A 348 27.58 0.55 28.06
CA THR A 348 28.51 0.08 27.02
C THR A 348 28.25 -1.40 26.74
N LEU A 349 27.83 -1.71 25.51
CA LEU A 349 27.42 -3.06 25.09
C LEU A 349 28.38 -3.71 24.09
N THR A 350 29.55 -3.13 23.88
CA THR A 350 30.57 -3.59 22.91
C THR A 350 31.77 -4.27 23.56
N SER A 351 31.91 -4.18 24.89
CA SER A 351 32.98 -4.83 25.66
C SER A 351 32.72 -6.32 25.89
N GLY A 352 33.61 -7.04 26.58
CA GLY A 352 33.40 -8.47 26.91
C GLY A 352 32.11 -8.77 27.67
N THR A 353 31.65 -7.82 28.49
CA THR A 353 30.42 -7.87 29.31
C THR A 353 29.74 -6.48 29.33
N PRO A 354 28.40 -6.39 29.57
CA PRO A 354 27.73 -5.11 29.76
C PRO A 354 28.40 -4.29 30.87
N ARG A 355 28.59 -3.00 30.58
CA ARG A 355 29.12 -2.02 31.53
C ARG A 355 28.15 -0.85 31.63
N PHE A 356 27.98 -0.31 32.82
CA PHE A 356 27.21 0.89 33.08
C PHE A 356 28.10 1.92 33.78
N THR A 357 28.01 3.21 33.42
CA THR A 357 28.83 4.27 34.04
C THR A 357 27.95 5.45 34.38
N ASN A 358 27.76 5.71 35.67
CA ASN A 358 26.91 6.82 36.13
C ASN A 358 27.43 7.35 37.47
N GLY A 359 27.32 8.66 37.70
CA GLY A 359 27.83 9.31 38.90
C GLY A 359 26.85 9.39 40.07
N ASN A 360 25.57 9.12 39.84
CA ASN A 360 24.52 9.28 40.84
C ASN A 360 24.33 8.01 41.69
N PRO A 361 24.46 8.07 43.02
CA PRO A 361 24.44 6.88 43.88
C PRO A 361 23.09 6.14 43.87
N ASN A 362 21.96 6.84 43.77
CA ASN A 362 20.64 6.20 43.72
C ASN A 362 20.46 5.41 42.42
N ILE A 363 20.93 5.95 41.29
CA ILE A 363 20.91 5.27 40.00
C ILE A 363 21.83 4.05 40.03
N GLN A 364 23.01 4.17 40.65
CA GLN A 364 23.93 3.05 40.83
C GLN A 364 23.30 1.92 41.63
N GLN A 365 22.65 2.24 42.75
CA GLN A 365 21.99 1.27 43.61
C GLN A 365 20.82 0.56 42.90
N ASP A 366 19.92 1.30 42.25
CA ASP A 366 18.79 0.72 41.50
C ASP A 366 19.28 -0.13 40.31
N PHE A 367 20.43 0.21 39.71
CA PHE A 367 21.09 -0.64 38.71
C PHE A 367 21.65 -1.93 39.32
N ILE A 368 22.31 -1.87 40.47
CA ILE A 368 22.87 -3.05 41.16
C ILE A 368 21.74 -4.02 41.53
N GLU A 369 20.69 -3.52 42.17
CA GLU A 369 19.52 -4.31 42.56
C GLU A 369 18.85 -4.97 41.34
N ALA A 370 18.76 -4.26 40.22
CA ALA A 370 18.22 -4.82 38.98
C ALA A 370 19.10 -5.96 38.42
N VAL A 371 20.43 -5.86 38.52
CA VAL A 371 21.35 -6.90 38.07
C VAL A 371 21.32 -8.12 38.98
N GLU A 372 21.28 -7.92 40.30
CA GLU A 372 21.27 -9.01 41.30
C GLU A 372 20.00 -9.86 41.25
N GLN A 373 18.90 -9.31 40.72
CA GLN A 373 17.70 -10.10 40.44
C GLN A 373 17.85 -11.06 39.25
N PHE A 374 18.88 -10.91 38.41
CA PHE A 374 19.20 -11.92 37.41
C PHE A 374 19.91 -13.10 38.09
N PRO A 375 19.41 -14.34 37.93
CA PRO A 375 19.99 -15.47 38.62
C PRO A 375 21.48 -15.68 38.28
N GLY A 376 22.32 -15.65 39.32
CA GLY A 376 23.77 -15.83 39.25
C GLY A 376 24.57 -14.68 38.70
N MET A 377 23.97 -13.50 38.57
CA MET A 377 24.65 -12.27 38.20
C MET A 377 24.92 -11.41 39.43
N THR A 378 26.02 -10.68 39.39
CA THR A 378 26.36 -9.64 40.37
C THR A 378 27.05 -8.48 39.65
N VAL A 379 27.30 -7.40 40.37
CA VAL A 379 27.97 -6.21 39.85
C VAL A 379 29.38 -6.11 40.43
N HIS A 380 30.36 -5.92 39.54
CA HIS A 380 31.71 -5.57 39.92
C HIS A 380 31.99 -4.10 39.64
N GLN A 381 32.22 -3.32 40.69
CA GLN A 381 32.58 -1.91 40.58
C GLN A 381 34.07 -1.76 40.24
N GLN A 382 34.37 -1.11 39.12
CA GLN A 382 35.73 -0.69 38.79
C GLN A 382 36.05 0.65 39.45
N HIS A 383 36.96 0.61 40.41
CA HIS A 383 37.48 1.79 41.09
C HIS A 383 38.55 2.46 40.23
N SER A 384 38.43 3.77 40.05
CA SER A 384 39.42 4.61 39.35
C SER A 384 40.07 5.62 40.29
N GLY A 385 40.10 5.32 41.61
CA GLY A 385 40.73 6.16 42.62
C GLY A 385 40.15 7.58 42.71
N GLY A 386 38.85 7.76 42.40
CA GLY A 386 38.18 9.06 42.43
C GLY A 386 38.41 9.97 41.22
N THR A 387 39.25 9.58 40.26
CA THR A 387 39.59 10.42 39.09
C THR A 387 38.55 10.37 37.97
N ARG A 388 37.70 9.34 37.94
CA ARG A 388 36.66 9.14 36.92
C ARG A 388 35.35 8.67 37.55
N THR A 389 34.25 8.92 36.86
CA THR A 389 32.93 8.37 37.18
C THR A 389 33.01 6.84 37.32
N PRO A 390 32.42 6.25 38.38
CA PRO A 390 32.50 4.81 38.60
C PRO A 390 31.82 4.02 37.48
N SER A 391 32.43 2.89 37.10
CA SER A 391 31.87 1.95 36.14
C SER A 391 31.51 0.62 36.81
N PHE A 392 30.37 0.07 36.46
CA PHE A 392 29.79 -1.14 36.99
C PHE A 392 29.75 -2.19 35.89
N LEU A 393 30.40 -3.33 36.10
CA LEU A 393 30.39 -4.44 35.15
C LEU A 393 29.43 -5.51 35.66
N THR A 394 28.52 -5.96 34.81
CA THR A 394 27.71 -7.14 35.11
C THR A 394 28.59 -8.38 34.97
N VAL A 395 28.73 -9.18 36.02
CA VAL A 395 29.60 -10.37 36.03
C VAL A 395 28.86 -11.55 36.66
N CYS A 396 29.34 -12.76 36.39
CA CYS A 396 28.84 -13.93 37.12
C CYS A 396 29.27 -13.86 38.58
N ASP A 397 28.36 -14.19 39.50
CA ASP A 397 28.66 -14.30 40.92
C ASP A 397 29.82 -15.30 41.11
N PRO A 398 30.93 -14.87 41.75
CA PRO A 398 32.08 -15.74 42.01
C PRO A 398 31.73 -17.05 42.74
N GLN A 399 30.81 -17.01 43.71
CA GLN A 399 30.42 -18.19 44.49
C GLN A 399 29.63 -19.17 43.62
N GLN A 400 28.62 -18.65 42.91
CA GLN A 400 27.81 -19.47 42.02
C GLN A 400 28.60 -19.98 40.80
N MET A 401 29.55 -19.19 40.29
CA MET A 401 30.50 -19.62 39.25
C MET A 401 31.36 -20.80 39.74
N ALA A 402 31.88 -20.75 40.98
CA ALA A 402 32.66 -21.84 41.54
C ALA A 402 31.81 -23.11 41.69
N ALA A 403 30.57 -23.00 42.20
CA ALA A 403 29.63 -24.11 42.29
C ALA A 403 29.28 -24.70 40.90
N ASN A 404 29.01 -23.84 39.91
CA ASN A 404 28.70 -24.27 38.54
C ASN A 404 29.88 -24.97 37.86
N ARG A 405 31.13 -24.56 38.16
CA ARG A 405 32.33 -25.26 37.66
C ARG A 405 32.45 -26.67 38.23
N VAL A 406 32.13 -26.86 39.51
CA VAL A 406 32.12 -28.18 40.15
C VAL A 406 31.01 -29.05 39.56
N ARG A 407 29.80 -28.50 39.38
CA ARG A 407 28.68 -29.20 38.73
C ARG A 407 29.03 -29.62 37.31
N PHE A 408 29.54 -28.69 36.50
CA PHE A 408 29.99 -28.95 35.13
C PHE A 408 31.06 -30.04 35.08
N ALA A 409 32.09 -29.97 35.93
CA ALA A 409 33.15 -30.98 35.97
C ALA A 409 32.67 -32.37 36.42
N THR A 410 31.61 -32.42 37.23
CA THR A 410 30.99 -33.68 37.67
C THR A 410 30.13 -34.26 36.56
N GLY A 411 29.19 -33.49 36.03
CA GLY A 411 28.34 -33.98 34.94
C GLY A 411 29.10 -34.27 33.65
N LEU A 412 30.22 -33.59 33.36
CA LEU A 412 31.12 -33.96 32.26
C LEU A 412 31.78 -35.32 32.49
N ARG A 413 32.10 -35.69 33.75
CA ARG A 413 32.65 -37.02 34.06
C ARG A 413 31.61 -38.11 33.82
N ASP A 414 30.37 -37.86 34.21
CA ASP A 414 29.27 -38.81 34.05
C ASP A 414 28.89 -38.99 32.58
N ALA A 415 28.77 -37.88 31.82
CA ALA A 415 28.51 -37.91 30.39
C ALA A 415 29.61 -38.63 29.60
N LEU A 416 30.89 -38.43 29.98
CA LEU A 416 32.01 -39.15 29.37
C LEU A 416 32.03 -40.64 29.72
N ALA A 417 31.50 -41.05 30.87
CA ALA A 417 31.41 -42.47 31.23
C ALA A 417 30.36 -43.21 30.39
N GLN A 418 29.33 -42.50 29.93
CA GLN A 418 28.27 -43.02 29.07
C GLN A 418 28.57 -42.86 27.58
N TYR A 419 29.61 -42.08 27.23
CA TYR A 419 30.01 -41.86 25.85
C TYR A 419 30.65 -43.12 25.23
N PRO A 420 30.19 -43.60 24.06
CA PRO A 420 30.68 -44.85 23.46
C PRO A 420 32.13 -44.78 22.93
N GLY A 421 32.71 -43.58 22.82
CA GLY A 421 34.08 -43.37 22.35
C GLY A 421 35.09 -43.01 23.45
N SER A 422 36.36 -42.95 23.10
CA SER A 422 37.40 -42.46 24.01
C SER A 422 37.38 -40.94 24.15
N ALA A 423 37.84 -40.41 25.28
CA ALA A 423 37.98 -38.96 25.49
C ALA A 423 38.89 -38.28 24.44
N ARG A 424 39.83 -39.02 23.84
CA ARG A 424 40.66 -38.54 22.70
C ARG A 424 39.83 -38.36 21.42
N GLN A 425 38.93 -39.30 21.13
CA GLN A 425 38.04 -39.21 19.97
C GLN A 425 37.06 -38.04 20.11
N LEU A 426 36.48 -37.84 21.30
CA LEU A 426 35.64 -36.67 21.59
C LEU A 426 36.43 -35.38 21.41
N ALA A 427 37.65 -35.29 21.97
CA ALA A 427 38.49 -34.11 21.84
C ALA A 427 38.77 -33.74 20.38
N ALA A 428 39.02 -34.74 19.53
CA ALA A 428 39.20 -34.54 18.08
C ALA A 428 37.91 -34.05 17.41
N GLN A 429 36.75 -34.63 17.73
CA GLN A 429 35.45 -34.24 17.16
C GLN A 429 35.05 -32.81 17.52
N ILE A 430 35.30 -32.38 18.76
CA ILE A 430 35.02 -31.01 19.20
C ILE A 430 36.15 -30.03 18.86
N GLY A 431 37.25 -30.49 18.24
CA GLY A 431 38.36 -29.65 17.78
C GLY A 431 39.23 -29.04 18.89
N VAL A 432 39.48 -29.79 19.98
CA VAL A 432 40.35 -29.36 21.10
C VAL A 432 41.40 -30.42 21.46
N SER A 433 42.43 -30.04 22.21
CA SER A 433 43.43 -31.01 22.67
C SER A 433 42.85 -31.91 23.79
N PRO A 434 43.21 -33.21 23.84
CA PRO A 434 42.76 -34.11 24.92
C PRO A 434 43.15 -33.64 26.33
N ALA A 435 44.26 -32.90 26.45
CA ALA A 435 44.69 -32.29 27.71
C ALA A 435 43.67 -31.26 28.22
N LEU A 436 43.02 -30.53 27.31
CA LEU A 436 42.03 -29.49 27.64
C LEU A 436 40.75 -30.11 28.22
N VAL A 437 40.30 -31.25 27.67
CA VAL A 437 39.19 -32.05 28.23
C VAL A 437 39.55 -32.58 29.63
N SER A 438 40.79 -33.04 29.83
CA SER A 438 41.26 -33.46 31.16
C SER A 438 41.29 -32.32 32.18
N LEU A 439 41.65 -31.10 31.73
CA LEU A 439 41.64 -29.90 32.57
C LEU A 439 40.22 -29.47 32.96
N TRP A 440 39.23 -29.62 32.09
CA TRP A 440 37.82 -29.37 32.44
C TRP A 440 37.31 -30.34 33.50
N LYS A 441 37.79 -31.59 33.51
CA LYS A 441 37.45 -32.58 34.54
C LYS A 441 38.08 -32.29 35.91
N SER A 442 39.25 -31.66 35.95
CA SER A 442 40.13 -31.67 37.14
C SER A 442 40.45 -30.31 37.73
N LYS A 443 40.46 -29.21 36.95
CA LYS A 443 41.00 -27.91 37.37
C LYS A 443 40.00 -26.75 37.35
N ASN A 444 38.70 -27.02 37.36
CA ASN A 444 37.65 -25.97 37.34
C ASN A 444 37.85 -24.96 36.18
N LEU A 445 38.40 -25.42 35.07
CA LEU A 445 38.52 -24.68 33.81
C LEU A 445 37.27 -24.93 32.97
N SER A 446 36.91 -23.99 32.10
CA SER A 446 35.69 -24.08 31.31
C SER A 446 35.92 -23.91 29.80
N PRO A 447 35.17 -24.64 28.96
CA PRO A 447 35.23 -24.48 27.51
C PRO A 447 34.83 -23.06 27.08
N SER A 448 35.22 -22.67 25.86
CA SER A 448 34.59 -21.52 25.20
C SER A 448 33.17 -21.92 24.78
N LEU A 449 32.31 -20.95 24.49
CA LEU A 449 30.93 -21.24 24.11
C LEU A 449 30.84 -22.09 22.83
N GLU A 450 31.61 -21.73 21.81
CA GLU A 450 31.67 -22.44 20.53
C GLU A 450 32.14 -23.89 20.69
N VAL A 451 33.04 -24.13 21.65
CA VAL A 451 33.51 -25.48 22.00
C VAL A 451 32.46 -26.22 22.82
N SER A 452 31.68 -25.52 23.67
CA SER A 452 30.59 -26.14 24.41
C SER A 452 29.40 -26.53 23.53
N GLU A 453 29.08 -25.76 22.49
CA GLU A 453 28.06 -26.12 21.51
C GLU A 453 28.42 -27.43 20.81
N ARG A 454 29.68 -27.56 20.35
CA ARG A 454 30.23 -28.81 19.80
C ARG A 454 30.24 -29.94 20.83
N LEU A 455 30.52 -29.64 22.09
CA LEU A 455 30.50 -30.63 23.18
C LEU A 455 29.09 -31.23 23.38
N PHE A 456 28.04 -30.40 23.42
CA PHE A 456 26.66 -30.84 23.61
C PHE A 456 26.01 -31.44 22.34
N GLN A 457 26.65 -31.37 21.18
CA GLN A 457 26.26 -32.15 20.00
C GLN A 457 26.65 -33.63 20.12
N HIS A 458 27.64 -33.94 20.95
CA HIS A 458 28.20 -35.29 21.12
C HIS A 458 27.93 -35.92 22.48
N LEU A 459 27.59 -35.11 23.49
CA LEU A 459 27.27 -35.56 24.84
C LEU A 459 25.85 -35.15 25.21
N GLU A 460 25.10 -36.08 25.81
CA GLU A 460 23.75 -35.82 26.30
C GLU A 460 23.79 -34.83 27.47
N ALA A 461 22.85 -33.88 27.46
CA ALA A 461 22.69 -32.91 28.53
C ALA A 461 22.03 -33.56 29.75
N SER A 462 22.50 -33.22 30.95
CA SER A 462 21.90 -33.60 32.22
C SER A 462 21.54 -32.36 33.04
N PRO A 463 20.76 -32.49 34.14
CA PRO A 463 20.43 -31.36 35.00
C PRO A 463 21.66 -30.60 35.54
N ASP A 464 22.78 -31.30 35.70
CA ASP A 464 24.06 -30.76 36.17
C ASP A 464 25.09 -30.52 35.04
N PHE A 465 24.74 -30.85 33.80
CA PHE A 465 25.56 -30.68 32.60
C PHE A 465 24.71 -30.23 31.42
N ASN A 466 24.46 -28.92 31.33
CA ASN A 466 23.65 -28.34 30.26
C ASN A 466 24.25 -27.01 29.76
N PRO A 467 23.79 -26.50 28.60
CA PRO A 467 24.28 -25.25 28.04
C PRO A 467 24.17 -24.05 28.99
N ASP A 468 23.12 -23.98 29.81
CA ASP A 468 22.89 -22.86 30.73
C ASP A 468 23.96 -22.77 31.81
N ILE A 469 24.40 -23.91 32.36
CA ILE A 469 25.50 -23.96 33.33
C ILE A 469 26.79 -23.41 32.71
N VAL A 470 27.04 -23.71 31.42
CA VAL A 470 28.26 -23.26 30.72
C VAL A 470 28.35 -21.74 30.59
N THR A 471 27.21 -21.06 30.40
CA THR A 471 27.16 -19.59 30.28
C THR A 471 27.68 -18.86 31.53
N ASN A 472 27.66 -19.53 32.69
CA ASN A 472 28.04 -18.97 34.00
C ASN A 472 29.40 -19.46 34.52
N LEU A 473 30.23 -20.10 33.69
CA LEU A 473 31.52 -20.66 34.13
C LEU A 473 32.70 -19.69 34.11
N ARG A 474 32.56 -18.47 33.56
CA ARG A 474 33.62 -17.47 33.56
C ARG A 474 33.08 -16.13 34.06
N ARG A 475 33.96 -15.34 34.69
CA ARG A 475 33.62 -14.06 35.33
C ARG A 475 33.21 -12.98 34.32
N VAL A 476 33.92 -12.90 33.20
CA VAL A 476 33.67 -11.95 32.10
C VAL A 476 33.57 -12.76 30.79
N SER A 477 32.45 -13.44 30.60
CA SER A 477 32.13 -14.18 29.36
C SER A 477 30.71 -13.88 28.89
N ARG A 478 30.20 -14.66 27.92
CA ARG A 478 28.78 -14.68 27.51
C ARG A 478 27.90 -15.10 28.70
N ASN A 479 27.61 -14.15 29.58
CA ASN A 479 26.76 -14.30 30.76
C ASN A 479 25.28 -14.13 30.39
N ARG A 480 24.39 -14.40 31.34
CA ARG A 480 22.93 -14.41 31.10
C ARG A 480 22.39 -13.07 30.57
N ILE A 481 22.85 -11.95 31.13
CA ILE A 481 22.45 -10.61 30.68
C ILE A 481 22.93 -10.37 29.24
N LYS A 482 24.17 -10.74 28.92
CA LYS A 482 24.70 -10.64 27.56
C LYS A 482 23.92 -11.49 26.56
N CYS A 483 23.61 -12.76 26.89
CA CYS A 483 22.76 -13.60 26.04
C CYS A 483 21.38 -12.96 25.81
N TRP A 484 20.78 -12.43 26.86
CA TRP A 484 19.48 -11.78 26.78
C TRP A 484 19.52 -10.50 25.92
N LEU A 485 20.57 -9.67 26.05
CA LEU A 485 20.76 -8.50 25.19
C LEU A 485 21.02 -8.87 23.73
N ASP A 486 21.64 -10.03 23.49
CA ASP A 486 21.86 -10.59 22.16
C ASP A 486 20.53 -11.02 21.52
N THR A 487 19.64 -11.68 22.29
CA THR A 487 18.28 -12.02 21.82
C THR A 487 17.45 -10.79 21.49
N LEU A 488 17.70 -9.66 22.16
CA LEU A 488 17.05 -8.37 21.89
C LEU A 488 17.72 -7.56 20.76
N GLY A 489 18.81 -8.07 20.16
CA GLY A 489 19.56 -7.37 19.11
C GLY A 489 20.32 -6.11 19.57
N LEU A 490 20.48 -5.93 20.89
CA LEU A 490 21.18 -4.79 21.50
C LEU A 490 22.66 -5.04 21.72
N TRP A 491 23.06 -6.30 21.89
CA TRP A 491 24.45 -6.62 22.13
C TRP A 491 25.34 -6.25 20.93
N GLY A 492 26.54 -5.73 21.20
CA GLY A 492 27.45 -5.24 20.16
C GLY A 492 27.09 -3.88 19.56
N LYS A 493 25.96 -3.28 19.94
CA LYS A 493 25.55 -1.94 19.48
C LYS A 493 26.23 -0.86 20.32
N ASN A 494 26.87 0.11 19.65
CA ASN A 494 27.36 1.32 20.30
C ASN A 494 26.26 2.38 20.40
N ALA A 495 26.53 3.52 21.06
CA ALA A 495 25.55 4.60 21.25
C ALA A 495 24.90 5.13 19.95
N HIS A 496 25.56 5.00 18.79
CA HIS A 496 25.03 5.40 17.48
C HIS A 496 24.16 4.32 16.82
N GLN A 497 23.98 3.17 17.45
CA GLN A 497 23.27 2.02 16.89
C GLN A 497 22.23 1.45 17.86
N LYS A 498 22.27 1.83 19.14
CA LYS A 498 21.28 1.43 20.13
C LYS A 498 19.89 1.90 19.72
N THR A 499 18.91 1.04 19.91
CA THR A 499 17.49 1.29 19.68
C THR A 499 16.69 0.76 20.87
N ILE A 500 15.42 1.14 20.96
CA ILE A 500 14.49 0.53 21.89
C ILE A 500 14.06 -0.83 21.30
N PRO A 501 14.21 -1.95 22.02
CA PRO A 501 13.75 -3.27 21.58
C PRO A 501 12.23 -3.35 21.42
N GLU A 502 11.77 -4.26 20.56
CA GLU A 502 10.34 -4.47 20.28
C GLU A 502 9.53 -4.76 21.55
N VAL A 503 10.08 -5.56 22.47
CA VAL A 503 9.43 -5.94 23.73
C VAL A 503 9.01 -4.74 24.58
N ILE A 504 9.72 -3.61 24.48
CA ILE A 504 9.38 -2.38 25.22
C ILE A 504 8.11 -1.72 24.64
N PHE A 505 7.89 -1.80 23.33
CA PHE A 505 6.71 -1.20 22.70
C PHE A 505 5.41 -1.92 23.06
N LYS A 506 5.51 -3.18 23.50
CA LYS A 506 4.38 -4.02 23.93
C LYS A 506 4.14 -4.00 25.44
N LEU A 507 4.87 -3.18 26.19
CA LEU A 507 4.68 -3.08 27.64
C LEU A 507 3.32 -2.45 27.99
N PRO A 508 2.69 -2.91 29.09
CA PRO A 508 1.61 -2.20 29.74
C PRO A 508 2.02 -0.78 30.14
N LYS A 509 1.05 0.14 30.17
CA LYS A 509 1.26 1.56 30.47
C LYS A 509 2.16 1.83 31.70
N PRO A 510 1.96 1.18 32.87
CA PRO A 510 2.80 1.45 34.05
C PRO A 510 4.27 1.02 33.85
N GLN A 511 4.49 -0.09 33.16
CA GLN A 511 5.82 -0.61 32.88
C GLN A 511 6.55 0.22 31.82
N LEU A 512 5.81 0.72 30.82
CA LEU A 512 6.36 1.66 29.86
C LEU A 512 6.74 3.00 30.51
N ALA A 513 5.96 3.45 31.50
CA ALA A 513 6.29 4.61 32.31
C ALA A 513 7.57 4.37 33.13
N LEU A 514 7.70 3.21 33.78
CA LEU A 514 8.93 2.82 34.49
C LEU A 514 10.16 2.82 33.56
N PHE A 515 10.03 2.27 32.35
CA PHE A 515 11.09 2.30 31.34
C PHE A 515 11.53 3.73 31.03
N LEU A 516 10.59 4.62 30.69
CA LEU A 516 10.88 6.01 30.36
C LEU A 516 11.46 6.77 31.57
N ASN A 517 10.95 6.52 32.77
CA ASN A 517 11.43 7.13 34.01
C ASN A 517 12.92 6.83 34.25
N ARG A 518 13.35 5.59 34.06
CA ARG A 518 14.76 5.19 34.19
C ARG A 518 15.61 5.65 33.02
N LEU A 519 15.07 5.67 31.80
CA LEU A 519 15.79 6.14 30.63
C LEU A 519 16.09 7.64 30.72
N PHE A 520 15.12 8.44 31.18
CA PHE A 520 15.34 9.87 31.42
C PHE A 520 16.29 10.15 32.60
N ALA A 521 16.49 9.18 33.52
CA ALA A 521 17.43 9.33 34.62
C ALA A 521 18.88 9.48 34.11
N THR A 522 19.23 8.87 32.96
CA THR A 522 20.55 9.00 32.34
C THR A 522 20.71 10.38 31.68
N ASP A 523 20.17 10.55 30.47
CA ASP A 523 20.42 11.69 29.59
C ASP A 523 19.26 12.70 29.55
N GLY A 524 18.22 12.45 30.34
CA GLY A 524 17.08 13.36 30.49
C GLY A 524 17.37 14.52 31.43
N TRP A 525 16.67 15.62 31.25
CA TRP A 525 16.81 16.79 32.12
C TRP A 525 15.48 17.53 32.28
N ALA A 526 15.37 18.28 33.37
CA ALA A 526 14.28 19.19 33.67
C ALA A 526 14.87 20.49 34.20
N ALA A 527 14.46 21.63 33.63
CA ALA A 527 14.93 22.94 34.08
C ALA A 527 13.86 24.02 33.90
N VAL A 528 14.01 25.09 34.68
CA VAL A 528 13.28 26.35 34.51
C VAL A 528 14.28 27.36 33.97
N LEU A 529 13.99 27.90 32.78
CA LEU A 529 14.83 28.92 32.15
C LEU A 529 14.72 30.25 32.92
N ASN A 530 15.68 31.16 32.72
CA ASN A 530 15.66 32.50 33.33
C ASN A 530 14.39 33.31 32.97
N SER A 531 13.77 33.00 31.83
CA SER A 531 12.47 33.55 31.42
C SER A 531 11.27 33.00 32.22
N GLY A 532 11.53 32.11 33.19
CA GLY A 532 10.52 31.32 33.92
C GLY A 532 9.90 30.20 33.08
N GLN A 533 10.34 29.98 31.83
CA GLN A 533 9.79 28.93 30.99
C GLN A 533 10.31 27.55 31.43
N CYS A 534 9.40 26.64 31.76
CA CYS A 534 9.73 25.26 32.06
C CYS A 534 10.05 24.47 30.79
N GLN A 535 11.09 23.65 30.85
CA GLN A 535 11.48 22.76 29.76
C GLN A 535 11.98 21.43 30.33
N LEU A 536 11.57 20.34 29.69
CA LEU A 536 12.17 19.02 29.86
C LEU A 536 12.76 18.59 28.54
N GLY A 537 13.76 17.73 28.60
CA GLY A 537 14.34 17.20 27.38
C GLY A 537 15.15 15.94 27.59
N TYR A 538 15.57 15.38 26.45
CA TYR A 538 16.43 14.20 26.38
C TYR A 538 17.40 14.38 25.22
N LEU A 539 18.66 13.98 25.42
CA LEU A 539 19.71 14.07 24.40
C LEU A 539 20.13 12.67 23.95
N SER A 540 20.22 12.46 22.64
CA SER A 540 20.70 11.21 22.04
C SER A 540 21.65 11.51 20.90
N VAL A 541 22.67 10.68 20.70
CA VAL A 541 23.52 10.72 19.50
C VAL A 541 22.91 9.97 18.31
N HIS A 542 21.90 9.13 18.54
CA HIS A 542 21.24 8.32 17.52
C HIS A 542 19.81 8.83 17.25
N GLU A 543 19.52 9.08 15.98
CA GLU A 543 18.25 9.64 15.52
C GLU A 543 17.08 8.68 15.79
N VAL A 544 17.26 7.39 15.46
CA VAL A 544 16.19 6.39 15.60
C VAL A 544 15.77 6.25 17.06
N LEU A 545 16.73 6.19 17.99
CA LEU A 545 16.44 6.15 19.42
C LEU A 545 15.64 7.38 19.87
N ALA A 546 16.04 8.58 19.44
CA ALA A 546 15.30 9.80 19.78
C ALA A 546 13.88 9.80 19.20
N ARG A 547 13.69 9.28 17.99
CA ARG A 547 12.36 9.13 17.37
C ARG A 547 11.49 8.10 18.10
N GLN A 548 12.09 6.98 18.53
CA GLN A 548 11.39 5.97 19.32
C GLN A 548 10.93 6.54 20.67
N ILE A 549 11.78 7.32 21.36
CA ILE A 549 11.39 8.01 22.60
C ILE A 549 10.28 9.04 22.31
N GLN A 550 10.37 9.81 21.22
CA GLN A 550 9.31 10.74 20.80
C GLN A 550 7.97 10.01 20.59
N HIS A 551 8.01 8.82 20.01
CA HIS A 551 6.83 7.97 19.81
C HIS A 551 6.26 7.46 21.14
N LEU A 552 7.10 6.95 22.03
CA LEU A 552 6.66 6.48 23.35
C LEU A 552 6.00 7.61 24.16
N LEU A 553 6.59 8.81 24.17
CA LEU A 553 6.00 10.00 24.81
C LEU A 553 4.62 10.35 24.21
N LEU A 554 4.45 10.23 22.90
CA LEU A 554 3.17 10.46 22.23
C LEU A 554 2.07 9.50 22.71
N ARG A 555 2.42 8.29 23.17
CA ARG A 555 1.45 7.34 23.74
C ARG A 555 0.82 7.83 25.04
N PHE A 556 1.60 8.55 25.84
CA PHE A 556 1.12 9.27 27.03
C PHE A 556 0.45 10.62 26.68
N GLY A 557 0.39 10.98 25.39
CA GLY A 557 -0.09 12.29 24.94
C GLY A 557 0.86 13.43 25.29
N ILE A 558 2.16 13.13 25.40
CA ILE A 558 3.21 14.10 25.67
C ILE A 558 3.82 14.52 24.33
N ILE A 559 3.61 15.78 23.96
CA ILE A 559 4.13 16.33 22.70
C ILE A 559 5.58 16.79 22.93
N ALA A 560 6.52 16.10 22.28
CA ALA A 560 7.94 16.45 22.24
C ALA A 560 8.36 16.89 20.83
N ALA A 561 9.17 17.93 20.72
CA ALA A 561 9.79 18.37 19.47
C ALA A 561 11.20 17.77 19.35
N LEU A 562 11.52 17.19 18.19
CA LEU A 562 12.84 16.64 17.90
C LEU A 562 13.65 17.60 17.03
N LYS A 563 14.85 17.97 17.46
CA LYS A 563 15.74 18.87 16.73
C LYS A 563 17.16 18.31 16.67
N ARG A 564 17.84 18.56 15.56
CA ARG A 564 19.28 18.31 15.43
C ARG A 564 20.06 19.50 15.99
N ARG A 565 21.04 19.24 16.85
CA ARG A 565 21.91 20.24 17.49
C ARG A 565 23.37 19.84 17.35
N GLN A 566 24.27 20.82 17.39
CA GLN A 566 25.71 20.61 17.49
C GLN A 566 26.09 20.78 18.96
N VAL A 567 26.52 19.71 19.61
CA VAL A 567 26.90 19.71 21.02
C VAL A 567 28.42 19.61 21.13
N ARG A 568 29.02 20.40 22.02
CA ARG A 568 30.46 20.32 22.28
C ARG A 568 30.74 19.04 23.07
N TYR A 569 31.59 18.18 22.53
CA TYR A 569 32.09 17.00 23.20
C TYR A 569 33.62 17.05 23.17
N LYS A 570 34.23 17.25 24.33
CA LYS A 570 35.66 17.61 24.46
C LYS A 570 35.95 18.88 23.63
N ASP A 571 36.83 18.80 22.64
CA ASP A 571 37.25 19.92 21.79
C ASP A 571 36.54 19.96 20.44
N GLU A 572 35.65 19.00 20.15
CA GLU A 572 34.94 18.89 18.88
C GLU A 572 33.43 19.17 19.05
N ARG A 573 32.79 19.71 18.01
CA ARG A 573 31.33 19.76 17.92
C ARG A 573 30.82 18.53 17.20
N ARG A 574 29.91 17.81 17.84
CA ARG A 574 29.30 16.60 17.30
C ARG A 574 27.79 16.78 17.14
N PRO A 575 27.19 16.25 16.05
CA PRO A 575 25.76 16.30 15.89
C PRO A 575 25.08 15.38 16.91
N ALA A 576 24.05 15.90 17.56
CA ALA A 576 23.18 15.17 18.47
C ALA A 576 21.71 15.54 18.22
N TRP A 577 20.82 14.71 18.72
CA TRP A 577 19.38 14.83 18.61
C TRP A 577 18.81 15.17 19.97
N GLN A 578 18.15 16.33 20.05
CA GLN A 578 17.56 16.85 21.27
C GLN A 578 16.04 16.77 21.17
N LEU A 579 15.42 16.11 22.14
CA LEU A 579 13.99 16.14 22.38
C LEU A 579 13.67 17.27 23.35
N ASP A 580 12.73 18.13 22.98
CA ASP A 580 12.24 19.25 23.78
C ASP A 580 10.76 19.08 24.12
N ILE A 581 10.42 19.03 25.40
CA ILE A 581 9.05 19.08 25.93
C ILE A 581 8.87 20.46 26.55
N THR A 582 8.11 21.31 25.86
CA THR A 582 7.90 22.73 26.24
C THR A 582 6.44 23.07 26.50
N HIS A 583 5.51 22.22 26.03
CA HIS A 583 4.08 22.45 26.19
C HIS A 583 3.62 22.13 27.61
N VAL A 584 2.97 23.08 28.29
CA VAL A 584 2.61 22.99 29.72
C VAL A 584 1.84 21.71 30.07
N GLN A 585 0.82 21.33 29.29
CA GLN A 585 0.07 20.10 29.57
C GLN A 585 0.91 18.83 29.36
N SER A 586 1.85 18.85 28.40
CA SER A 586 2.77 17.74 28.18
C SER A 586 3.74 17.59 29.34
N ILE A 587 4.22 18.70 29.89
CA ILE A 587 5.09 18.71 31.06
C ILE A 587 4.34 18.16 32.28
N ARG A 588 3.10 18.62 32.54
CA ARG A 588 2.30 18.11 33.66
C ARG A 588 2.09 16.61 33.56
N ARG A 589 1.63 16.11 32.40
CA ARG A 589 1.48 14.65 32.17
C ARG A 589 2.78 13.89 32.35
N PHE A 590 3.90 14.43 31.85
CA PHE A 590 5.20 13.80 32.05
C PHE A 590 5.54 13.67 33.53
N ILE A 591 5.33 14.73 34.32
CA ILE A 591 5.60 14.75 35.75
C ILE A 591 4.69 13.78 36.52
N ASP A 592 3.41 13.74 36.17
CA ASP A 592 2.39 12.97 36.89
C ASP A 592 2.42 11.48 36.53
N GLU A 593 2.71 11.14 35.27
CA GLU A 593 2.66 9.75 34.78
C GLU A 593 4.03 9.07 34.67
N ILE A 594 5.13 9.82 34.52
CA ILE A 594 6.47 9.24 34.24
C ILE A 594 7.49 9.68 35.29
N GLY A 595 7.72 10.99 35.44
CA GLY A 595 8.80 11.53 36.28
C GLY A 595 10.21 11.21 35.76
N ILE A 596 11.23 11.52 36.56
CA ILE A 596 12.64 11.20 36.28
C ILE A 596 13.28 10.77 37.60
N PHE A 597 13.75 9.52 37.65
CA PHE A 597 14.38 8.99 38.84
C PHE A 597 15.67 9.72 39.21
N SER A 598 15.85 9.99 40.49
CA SER A 598 17.00 10.70 41.06
C SER A 598 17.17 12.15 40.57
N LYS A 599 16.10 12.74 40.02
CA LYS A 599 15.99 14.15 39.61
C LYS A 599 14.67 14.78 40.11
N GLU A 600 14.15 14.28 41.23
CA GLU A 600 12.88 14.67 41.82
C GLU A 600 12.86 16.16 42.19
N GLU A 601 13.96 16.69 42.74
CA GLU A 601 14.09 18.12 43.05
C GLU A 601 13.99 19.02 41.81
N ALA A 602 14.56 18.59 40.68
CA ALA A 602 14.47 19.34 39.43
C ALA A 602 13.03 19.34 38.89
N ILE A 603 12.34 18.21 39.00
CA ILE A 603 10.93 18.08 38.65
C ILE A 603 10.05 18.94 39.55
N GLU A 604 10.32 18.95 40.86
CA GLU A 604 9.52 19.71 41.81
C GLU A 604 9.67 21.22 41.56
N ARG A 605 10.89 21.70 41.28
CA ARG A 605 11.10 23.09 40.83
C ARG A 605 10.30 23.44 39.58
N VAL A 606 10.24 22.53 38.61
CA VAL A 606 9.41 22.71 37.40
C VAL A 606 7.91 22.71 37.76
N ARG A 607 7.46 21.81 38.64
CA ARG A 607 6.07 21.72 39.10
C ARG A 607 5.63 23.01 39.79
N GLN A 608 6.44 23.54 40.70
CA GLN A 608 6.20 24.81 41.40
C GLN A 608 6.09 25.98 40.42
N SER A 609 7.04 26.12 39.49
CA SER A 609 7.00 27.17 38.46
C SER A 609 5.75 27.11 37.57
N LEU A 610 5.25 25.89 37.27
CA LEU A 610 4.01 25.69 36.52
C LEU A 610 2.73 26.02 37.32
N ALA A 611 2.79 26.01 38.66
CA ALA A 611 1.68 26.42 39.52
C ALA A 611 1.57 27.95 39.57
N THR A 612 2.69 28.64 39.81
CA THR A 612 2.73 30.11 39.93
C THR A 612 2.25 30.83 38.67
N ARG A 613 2.54 30.30 37.47
CA ARG A 613 2.05 30.90 36.21
C ARG A 613 0.53 30.79 36.02
N ARG A 614 -0.15 29.88 36.71
CA ARG A 614 -1.59 29.67 36.59
C ARG A 614 -2.39 30.74 37.36
N GLU A 615 -1.75 31.43 38.30
CA GLU A 615 -2.36 32.52 39.09
C GLU A 615 -2.18 33.90 38.43
N GLN A 616 -1.36 34.00 37.37
CA GLN A 616 -1.04 35.24 36.66
C GLN A 616 -1.68 35.35 35.25
N SER A 617 -2.50 34.37 34.87
CA SER A 617 -3.22 34.28 33.59
C SER A 617 -4.69 33.97 33.85
#